data_AF-A0A497E2S7-F1
#
_entry.id   AF-A0A497E2S7-F1
#
_cell.length_a   1.000
_cell.length_b   1.000
_cell.length_c   1.000
_cell.angle_alpha   90.00
_cell.angle_beta   90.00
_cell.angle_gamma   90.00
#
_symmetry.space_group_name_H-M   'P 1'
#
loop_
_entity.id
_entity.type
_entity.pdbx_description
1 polymer ?
#
loop_
_entity_poly.entity_id
_entity_poly.type
_entity_poly.pdbx_seq_one_letter_code
_entity_poly.pdbx_strand_id
1 'polypeptide(L)'
;MAKSKGLEVYNLSIEEFLSKYPQYSSTFNIVTLLHVLEHIPNPVEFLSLVKNLLTNTGMIVIQVPNDFNELQLAAQKQLNKKPWWNSYSRPYQLF
;
A
#
# COMPACT_ATOMS: atom_id res chain seq x y z
N MET A 1 17.27 12.52 -1.15
CA MET A 1 17.38 11.26 -0.38
C MET A 1 17.25 9.98 -1.22
N ALA A 2 16.38 9.86 -2.24
CA ALA A 2 16.47 8.76 -3.23
C ALA A 2 16.96 9.24 -4.62
N LYS A 3 16.41 10.34 -5.14
CA LYS A 3 16.89 10.98 -6.39
C LYS A 3 18.38 11.33 -6.37
N SER A 4 18.87 11.81 -5.22
CA SER A 4 20.28 12.12 -5.00
C SER A 4 21.20 10.88 -5.06
N LYS A 5 20.64 9.67 -5.04
CA LYS A 5 21.36 8.40 -5.21
C LYS A 5 21.21 7.83 -6.62
N GLY A 6 20.68 8.60 -7.58
CA GLY A 6 20.48 8.18 -8.96
C GLY A 6 19.27 7.28 -9.19
N LEU A 7 18.39 7.12 -8.20
CA LEU A 7 17.16 6.34 -8.34
C LEU A 7 16.07 7.17 -9.03
N GLU A 8 15.33 6.54 -9.94
CA GLU A 8 14.13 7.10 -10.52
C GLU A 8 13.04 7.20 -9.45
N VAL A 9 12.46 8.40 -9.29
CA VAL A 9 11.44 8.66 -8.28
C VAL A 9 10.33 9.49 -8.90
N TYR A 10 9.12 8.94 -8.84
CA TYR A 10 7.90 9.54 -9.34
C TYR A 10 7.03 9.93 -8.14
N ASN A 11 6.54 11.17 -8.14
CA ASN A 11 5.61 11.66 -7.12
C ASN A 11 4.21 11.74 -7.75
N LEU A 12 3.60 10.58 -7.94
CA LEU A 12 2.34 10.35 -8.65
C LEU A 12 1.57 9.22 -7.96
N SER A 13 0.26 9.17 -8.15
CA SER A 13 -0.51 7.95 -7.87
C SER A 13 -0.12 6.83 -8.85
N ILE A 14 -0.48 5.58 -8.56
CA ILE A 14 -0.21 4.45 -9.46
C ILE A 14 -0.98 4.60 -10.78
N GLU A 15 -2.22 5.10 -10.71
CA GLU A 15 -3.07 5.37 -11.85
C GLU A 15 -2.44 6.42 -12.77
N GLU A 16 -2.00 7.55 -12.19
CA GLU A 16 -1.31 8.61 -12.91
C GLU A 16 0.02 8.10 -13.53
N PHE A 17 0.76 7.28 -12.78
CA PHE A 17 2.01 6.69 -13.26
C PHE A 17 1.78 5.78 -14.48
N LEU A 18 0.81 4.86 -14.41
CA LEU A 18 0.45 3.98 -15.51
C LEU A 18 -0.07 4.73 -16.73
N SER A 19 -0.85 5.81 -16.52
CA SER A 19 -1.35 6.65 -17.60
C SER A 19 -0.22 7.42 -18.30
N LYS A 20 0.71 8.00 -17.53
CA LYS A 20 1.81 8.82 -18.05
C LYS A 20 2.95 7.98 -18.64
N TYR A 21 3.16 6.79 -18.10
CA TYR A 21 4.25 5.90 -18.50
C TYR A 21 3.75 4.48 -18.82
N PRO A 22 2.90 4.33 -19.85
CA PRO A 22 2.30 3.04 -20.19
C PRO A 22 3.34 1.97 -20.57
N GLN A 23 4.55 2.37 -20.97
CA GLN A 23 5.64 1.45 -21.29
C GLN A 23 6.13 0.63 -20.08
N TYR A 24 5.82 1.04 -18.85
CA TYR A 24 6.16 0.26 -17.65
C TYR A 24 5.08 -0.76 -17.26
N SER A 25 3.99 -0.84 -18.01
CA SER A 25 3.00 -1.91 -17.83
C SER A 25 3.65 -3.28 -18.05
N SER A 26 3.44 -4.18 -17.10
CA SER A 26 3.99 -5.54 -17.08
C SER A 26 5.52 -5.63 -17.18
N THR A 27 6.26 -4.68 -16.61
CA THR A 27 7.73 -4.64 -16.72
C THR A 27 8.48 -5.00 -15.44
N PHE A 28 7.85 -4.88 -14.27
CA PHE A 28 8.53 -5.09 -13.01
C PHE A 28 8.48 -6.56 -12.58
N ASN A 29 9.63 -7.14 -12.22
CA ASN A 29 9.67 -8.48 -11.63
C ASN A 29 9.29 -8.47 -10.14
N ILE A 30 9.53 -7.37 -9.44
CA ILE A 30 9.23 -7.22 -8.02
C ILE A 30 8.62 -5.83 -7.79
N VAL A 31 7.47 -5.80 -7.12
CA VAL A 31 6.90 -4.57 -6.54
C VAL A 31 6.84 -4.72 -5.04
N THR A 32 7.35 -3.74 -4.30
CA THR A 32 7.29 -3.74 -2.83
C THR A 32 6.37 -2.63 -2.35
N LEU A 33 5.42 -2.99 -1.48
CA LEU A 33 4.55 -2.05 -0.78
C LEU A 33 4.95 -2.03 0.69
N LEU A 34 5.54 -0.92 1.14
CA LEU A 34 5.98 -0.74 2.53
C LEU A 34 5.05 0.25 3.22
N HIS A 35 4.21 -0.22 4.12
CA HIS A 35 3.26 0.61 4.87
C HIS A 35 2.30 1.42 3.97
N VAL A 36 1.93 0.86 2.82
CA VAL A 36 1.03 1.52 1.86
C VAL A 36 -0.39 0.96 1.97
N LEU A 37 -0.52 -0.38 2.00
CA LEU A 37 -1.80 -1.05 1.77
C LEU A 37 -2.83 -0.74 2.86
N GLU A 38 -2.41 -0.51 4.10
CA GLU A 38 -3.26 -0.17 5.24
C GLU A 38 -3.98 1.18 5.10
N HIS A 39 -3.46 2.06 4.24
CA HIS A 39 -4.02 3.39 3.99
C HIS A 39 -4.94 3.42 2.77
N ILE A 40 -5.02 2.32 2.01
CA ILE A 40 -5.82 2.23 0.81
C ILE A 40 -7.28 1.86 1.16
N PRO A 41 -8.28 2.70 0.82
CA PRO A 41 -9.69 2.41 1.12
C PRO A 41 -10.22 1.14 0.42
N ASN A 42 -9.79 0.89 -0.82
CA ASN A 42 -10.15 -0.30 -1.59
C ASN A 42 -8.89 -1.10 -1.97
N PRO A 43 -8.35 -1.93 -1.06
CA PRO A 43 -7.07 -2.61 -1.27
C PRO A 43 -7.12 -3.61 -2.44
N VAL A 44 -8.28 -4.21 -2.74
CA VAL A 44 -8.43 -5.18 -3.84
C VAL A 44 -8.28 -4.50 -5.20
N GLU A 45 -8.92 -3.35 -5.39
CA GLU A 45 -8.81 -2.56 -6.62
C GLU A 45 -7.39 -2.03 -6.81
N PHE A 46 -6.78 -1.51 -5.75
CA PHE A 46 -5.39 -1.06 -5.78
C PHE A 46 -4.41 -2.19 -6.13
N LEU A 47 -4.57 -3.38 -5.53
CA LEU A 47 -3.74 -4.54 -5.88
C LEU A 47 -3.92 -4.98 -7.33
N SER A 48 -5.10 -4.77 -7.91
CA SER A 48 -5.34 -5.01 -9.34
C SER A 48 -4.56 -4.03 -10.23
N LEU A 49 -4.43 -2.77 -9.81
CA LEU A 49 -3.57 -1.79 -10.49
C LEU A 49 -2.08 -2.15 -10.35
N VAL A 50 -1.65 -2.54 -9.15
CA VAL A 50 -0.27 -2.98 -8.92
C VAL A 50 0.07 -4.21 -9.76
N LYS A 51 -0.88 -5.13 -9.95
CA LYS A 51 -0.70 -6.29 -10.82
C LYS A 51 -0.39 -5.89 -12.26
N ASN A 52 -0.93 -4.78 -12.76
CA ASN A 52 -0.63 -4.29 -14.11
C ASN A 52 0.82 -3.83 -14.28
N LEU A 53 1.55 -3.56 -13.19
CA LEU A 53 2.97 -3.23 -13.22
C LEU A 53 3.85 -4.50 -13.31
N LEU A 54 3.35 -5.64 -12.86
CA LEU A 54 4.12 -6.87 -12.73
C LEU A 54 4.17 -7.66 -14.05
N THR A 55 5.33 -8.24 -14.33
CA THR A 55 5.43 -9.29 -15.36
C THR A 55 4.56 -10.50 -14.98
N ASN A 56 4.30 -11.41 -15.94
CA ASN A 56 3.52 -12.63 -15.68
C ASN A 56 4.09 -13.53 -14.57
N THR A 57 5.39 -13.42 -14.29
CA THR A 57 6.09 -14.16 -13.23
C THR A 57 6.54 -13.26 -12.08
N GLY A 58 6.11 -12.00 -12.09
CA GLY A 58 6.48 -11.01 -11.10
C GLY A 58 5.81 -11.29 -9.75
N MET A 59 6.46 -10.82 -8.68
CA MET A 59 5.98 -10.97 -7.32
C MET A 59 5.73 -9.62 -6.66
N ILE A 60 4.72 -9.59 -5.79
CA ILE A 60 4.48 -8.48 -4.89
C ILE A 60 4.92 -8.86 -3.48
N VAL A 61 5.67 -7.97 -2.83
CA VAL A 61 6.06 -8.08 -1.42
C VAL A 61 5.35 -6.98 -0.66
N ILE A 62 4.54 -7.36 0.33
CA ILE A 62 3.72 -6.42 1.09
C ILE A 62 4.14 -6.48 2.55
N GLN A 63 4.56 -5.33 3.08
CA GLN A 63 4.79 -5.14 4.50
C GLN A 63 3.75 -4.15 5.03
N VAL A 64 2.94 -4.61 5.97
CA VAL A 64 1.95 -3.81 6.72
C VAL A 64 2.32 -3.87 8.21
N PRO A 65 1.95 -2.85 9.00
CA PRO A 65 2.14 -2.90 10.44
C PRO A 65 1.34 -4.07 11.02
N ASN A 66 1.89 -4.70 12.06
CA ASN A 66 1.20 -5.76 12.79
C ASN A 66 0.16 -5.14 13.74
N ASP A 67 -1.10 -5.13 13.31
CA ASP A 67 -2.25 -4.60 14.05
C ASP A 67 -2.93 -5.65 14.95
N PHE A 68 -2.14 -6.43 15.70
CA PHE A 68 -2.66 -7.33 16.74
C PHE A 68 -1.84 -7.24 18.03
N ASN A 69 -1.34 -6.04 18.34
CA ASN A 69 -0.69 -5.83 19.64
C ASN A 69 -1.70 -6.05 20.79
N GLU A 70 -1.18 -6.34 21.97
CA GLU A 70 -1.99 -6.72 23.14
C GLU A 70 -3.04 -5.67 23.51
N LEU A 71 -2.77 -4.38 23.27
CA LEU A 71 -3.71 -3.29 23.53
C LEU A 71 -4.93 -3.36 22.60
N GLN A 72 -4.72 -3.66 21.31
CA GLN A 72 -5.82 -3.79 20.35
C GLN A 72 -6.69 -5.02 20.64
N LEU A 73 -6.07 -6.13 21.04
CA LEU A 73 -6.78 -7.33 21.48
C LEU A 73 -7.58 -7.07 22.76
N ALA A 74 -6.99 -6.35 23.73
CA ALA A 74 -7.68 -5.94 24.94
C ALA A 74 -8.87 -5.02 24.62
N ALA A 75 -8.69 -4.02 23.75
CA ALA A 75 -9.74 -3.11 23.33
C ALA A 75 -10.88 -3.81 22.58
N GLN A 76 -10.58 -4.77 21.69
CA GLN A 76 -11.60 -5.60 21.03
C GLN A 76 -12.47 -6.34 22.05
N LYS A 77 -11.81 -6.97 23.05
CA LYS A 77 -12.50 -7.72 24.10
C LYS A 77 -13.35 -6.81 24.98
N GLN A 78 -12.84 -5.66 25.38
CA GLN A 78 -13.54 -4.72 26.26
C GLN A 78 -14.70 -3.99 25.57
N LEU A 79 -14.54 -3.65 24.29
CA LEU A 79 -15.51 -2.87 23.51
C LEU A 79 -16.43 -3.73 22.63
N ASN A 80 -16.27 -5.05 22.67
CA ASN A 80 -16.99 -6.03 21.84
C ASN A 80 -16.96 -5.68 20.34
N LYS A 81 -15.80 -5.22 19.85
CA LYS A 81 -15.60 -4.82 18.46
C LYS A 81 -15.05 -5.99 17.63
N LYS A 82 -15.58 -6.16 16.41
CA LYS A 82 -15.05 -7.12 15.42
C LYS A 82 -13.60 -6.77 15.06
N PRO A 83 -12.72 -7.71 14.68
CA PRO A 83 -11.40 -7.37 14.18
C PRO A 83 -11.47 -6.32 13.06
N TRP A 84 -10.72 -5.25 13.22
CA TRP A 84 -10.57 -4.21 12.21
C TRP A 84 -9.09 -4.05 11.91
N TRP A 85 -8.74 -3.87 10.64
CA TRP A 85 -7.45 -3.30 10.26
C TRP A 85 -7.42 -1.88 10.85
N ASN A 86 -6.33 -1.45 11.49
CA ASN A 86 -6.20 -0.03 11.85
C ASN A 86 -5.94 0.79 10.57
N SER A 87 -6.84 0.73 9.59
CA SER A 87 -7.11 1.95 8.84
C SER A 87 -7.74 2.89 9.87
N TYR A 88 -6.88 3.64 10.55
CA TYR A 88 -7.35 4.87 11.13
C TYR A 88 -7.93 5.65 9.95
N SER A 89 -9.25 5.63 9.78
CA SER A 89 -9.96 6.77 9.25
C SER A 89 -9.73 7.88 10.27
N ARG A 90 -8.52 8.48 10.27
CA ARG A 90 -8.28 9.73 10.99
C ARG A 90 -9.12 10.75 10.25
N PRO A 91 -10.22 11.25 10.82
CA PRO A 91 -10.80 12.46 10.30
C PRO A 91 -9.78 13.54 10.69
N TYR A 92 -9.09 14.09 9.69
CA TYR A 92 -8.23 15.27 9.82
C TYR A 92 -6.93 15.07 10.62
N GLN A 93 -5.83 14.81 9.90
CA GLN A 93 -4.57 15.48 10.23
C GLN A 93 -4.46 16.71 9.34
N LEU A 94 -4.87 17.85 9.88
CA LEU A 94 -4.35 19.14 9.47
C LEU A 94 -2.98 19.30 10.14
N PHE A 95 -2.00 19.61 9.28
CA PHE A 95 -0.60 19.98 9.55
C PHE A 95 0.38 18.84 9.82
#